data_AF-A0A7S3JGM9-F1
#
_entry.id   AF-A0A7S3JGM9-F1
#
_cell.length_a   1.000
_cell.length_b   1.000
_cell.length_c   1.000
_cell.angle_alpha   90.00
_cell.angle_beta   90.00
_cell.angle_gamma   90.00
#
_symmetry.space_group_name_H-M   'P 1'
#
loop_
_entity.id
_entity.type
_entity.pdbx_description
1 polymer ?
#
loop_
_entity_poly.entity_id
_entity_poly.type
_entity_poly.pdbx_seq_one_letter_code
_entity_poly.pdbx_strand_id
1 'polypeptide(L)'
;AEERKQVPHRLFDYVDIGNTDYSVAKWQEDVFDAISQVLEDGQLPIVCGGTCNYIKSLLFENFTSTPEDGNEPISNEELISRIETATAYQNTDQDESSDNVSKLHQYLYEKYWGCEVGDHKDEAKDKQDEKDLFSSKASYKLLSIVDPEMTSYVPEKDNRRIFNALRKYYKSEGKIKESDIKFRQNIRLRFPSLIIRLKADQEILNQRISKRIDQMLFNKELKSDGTYTNGICEIYEIFELFSKNSSSLNDLDFSKGILQSVGYKEFLPFYSYLLAHSEYREIVQKCGSGSQEDFEA
;
A
#
# COMPACT_ATOMS: atom_id res chain seq x y z
N ALA A 1 -27.71 4.10 0.84
CA ALA A 1 -28.18 2.77 1.31
C ALA A 1 -29.15 2.09 0.33
N GLU A 2 -30.05 2.81 -0.34
CA GLU A 2 -31.04 2.21 -1.26
C GLU A 2 -30.46 1.49 -2.47
N GLU A 3 -29.41 2.03 -3.09
CA GLU A 3 -28.75 1.40 -4.24
C GLU A 3 -28.09 0.06 -3.87
N ARG A 4 -27.48 -0.03 -2.68
CA ARG A 4 -26.82 -1.25 -2.19
C ARG A 4 -27.80 -2.36 -1.81
N LYS A 5 -29.08 -2.06 -1.59
CA LYS A 5 -30.12 -3.07 -1.28
C LYS A 5 -30.50 -3.91 -2.50
N GLN A 6 -30.14 -3.48 -3.72
CA GLN A 6 -30.53 -4.16 -4.94
C GLN A 6 -29.74 -5.45 -5.19
N VAL A 7 -28.48 -5.52 -4.73
CA VAL A 7 -27.59 -6.67 -4.92
C VAL A 7 -26.72 -6.87 -3.67
N PRO A 8 -26.52 -8.10 -3.18
CA PRO A 8 -25.60 -8.37 -2.09
C PRO A 8 -24.17 -7.92 -2.43
N HIS A 9 -23.57 -7.10 -1.56
CA HIS A 9 -22.18 -6.71 -1.66
C HIS A 9 -21.37 -7.47 -0.60
N ARG A 10 -20.24 -8.04 -1.01
CA ARG A 10 -19.25 -8.68 -0.13
C ARG A 10 -17.97 -7.86 -0.14
N LEU A 11 -17.16 -7.98 0.92
CA LEU A 11 -15.89 -7.26 1.06
C LEU A 11 -16.02 -5.74 0.89
N PHE A 12 -17.09 -5.19 1.43
CA PHE A 12 -17.37 -3.76 1.47
C PHE A 12 -17.75 -3.39 2.90
N ASP A 13 -17.14 -2.36 3.47
CA ASP A 13 -17.43 -1.85 4.84
C ASP A 13 -17.32 -2.93 5.94
N TYR A 14 -16.21 -3.68 5.92
CA TYR A 14 -15.99 -4.86 6.79
C TYR A 14 -14.64 -4.85 7.51
N VAL A 15 -13.74 -3.94 7.14
CA VAL A 15 -12.43 -3.76 7.80
C VAL A 15 -12.57 -2.60 8.75
N ASP A 16 -12.23 -2.84 10.02
CA ASP A 16 -12.27 -1.80 11.04
C ASP A 16 -11.31 -0.64 10.72
N ILE A 17 -11.72 0.58 11.01
CA ILE A 17 -10.97 1.81 10.72
C ILE A 17 -9.60 1.82 11.44
N GLY A 18 -9.53 1.24 12.65
CA GLY A 18 -8.29 1.10 13.41
C GLY A 18 -7.37 -0.01 12.88
N ASN A 19 -7.85 -0.88 11.99
CA ASN A 19 -7.02 -1.89 11.36
C ASN A 19 -6.10 -1.25 10.30
N THR A 20 -4.82 -1.16 10.63
CA THR A 20 -3.80 -0.58 9.75
C THR A 20 -3.11 -1.62 8.86
N ASP A 21 -3.36 -2.91 9.10
CA ASP A 21 -2.67 -4.04 8.48
C ASP A 21 -3.59 -4.81 7.51
N TYR A 22 -4.16 -4.08 6.54
CA TYR A 22 -4.93 -4.68 5.46
C TYR A 22 -4.10 -4.79 4.17
N SER A 23 -3.72 -6.02 3.81
CA SER A 23 -2.79 -6.29 2.70
C SER A 23 -3.46 -6.99 1.52
N VAL A 24 -2.78 -6.98 0.37
CA VAL A 24 -3.21 -7.71 -0.84
C VAL A 24 -3.34 -9.20 -0.59
N ALA A 25 -2.46 -9.77 0.25
CA ALA A 25 -2.50 -11.18 0.61
C ALA A 25 -3.74 -11.48 1.44
N LYS A 26 -4.02 -10.65 2.45
CA LYS A 26 -5.21 -10.81 3.29
C LYS A 26 -6.50 -10.70 2.47
N TRP A 27 -6.58 -9.70 1.60
CA TRP A 27 -7.70 -9.55 0.68
C TRP A 27 -7.87 -10.72 -0.29
N GLN A 28 -6.77 -11.32 -0.73
CA GLN A 28 -6.82 -12.48 -1.63
C GLN A 28 -7.48 -13.68 -0.94
N GLU A 29 -7.19 -13.92 0.33
CA GLU A 29 -7.90 -14.93 1.14
C GLU A 29 -9.39 -14.60 1.21
N ASP A 30 -9.71 -13.38 1.64
CA ASP A 30 -11.10 -12.96 1.87
C ASP A 30 -11.94 -13.02 0.57
N VAL A 31 -11.36 -12.68 -0.58
CA VAL A 31 -12.05 -12.72 -1.88
C VAL A 31 -12.21 -14.13 -2.42
N PHE A 32 -11.28 -15.05 -2.14
CA PHE A 32 -11.45 -16.45 -2.52
C PHE A 32 -12.57 -17.11 -1.73
N ASP A 33 -12.69 -16.83 -0.44
CA ASP A 33 -13.80 -17.32 0.39
C ASP A 33 -15.12 -16.75 -0.11
N ALA A 34 -15.16 -15.44 -0.40
CA ALA A 34 -16.35 -14.80 -0.93
C ALA A 34 -16.78 -15.35 -2.29
N ILE A 35 -15.84 -15.59 -3.22
CA ILE A 35 -16.12 -16.18 -4.53
C ILE A 35 -16.62 -17.62 -4.37
N SER A 36 -15.99 -18.41 -3.52
CA SER A 36 -16.36 -19.83 -3.30
C SER A 36 -17.80 -19.93 -2.82
N GLN A 37 -18.18 -19.15 -1.82
CA GLN A 37 -19.56 -19.10 -1.31
C GLN A 37 -20.57 -18.64 -2.38
N VAL A 38 -20.25 -17.61 -3.18
CA VAL A 38 -21.14 -17.17 -4.26
C VAL A 38 -21.35 -18.27 -5.32
N LEU A 39 -20.29 -19.02 -5.64
CA LEU A 39 -20.37 -20.15 -6.58
C LEU A 39 -21.15 -21.34 -5.99
N GLU A 40 -20.97 -21.65 -4.70
CA GLU A 40 -21.76 -22.66 -3.98
C GLU A 40 -23.25 -22.33 -3.97
N ASP A 41 -23.59 -21.04 -3.86
CA ASP A 41 -24.95 -20.52 -3.98
C ASP A 41 -25.50 -20.55 -5.43
N GLY A 42 -24.70 -21.03 -6.40
CA GLY A 42 -25.08 -21.10 -7.82
C GLY A 42 -25.15 -19.74 -8.52
N GLN A 43 -24.51 -18.71 -7.95
CA GLN A 43 -24.52 -17.35 -8.46
C GLN A 43 -23.22 -17.01 -9.21
N LEU A 44 -23.25 -15.97 -10.04
CA LEU A 44 -22.08 -15.47 -10.77
C LEU A 44 -21.36 -14.39 -9.95
N PRO A 45 -20.10 -14.59 -9.54
CA PRO A 45 -19.34 -13.55 -8.86
C PRO A 45 -19.00 -12.39 -9.79
N ILE A 46 -19.30 -11.16 -9.35
CA ILE A 46 -18.92 -9.92 -10.04
C ILE A 46 -17.99 -9.14 -9.11
N VAL A 47 -16.73 -8.98 -9.53
CA VAL A 47 -15.73 -8.22 -8.76
C VAL A 47 -15.55 -6.85 -9.41
N CYS A 48 -15.85 -5.79 -8.65
CA CYS A 48 -15.75 -4.41 -9.08
C CYS A 48 -14.72 -3.66 -8.22
N GLY A 49 -13.79 -2.92 -8.84
CA GLY A 49 -12.83 -2.12 -8.08
C GLY A 49 -11.81 -1.40 -8.96
N GLY A 50 -11.21 -0.33 -8.42
CA GLY A 50 -10.16 0.45 -9.09
C GLY A 50 -8.74 0.04 -8.73
N THR A 51 -8.55 -0.77 -7.68
CA THR A 51 -7.23 -1.16 -7.19
C THR A 51 -6.66 -2.31 -8.01
N CYS A 52 -6.08 -1.98 -9.17
CA CYS A 52 -5.57 -2.96 -10.13
C CYS A 52 -4.64 -4.02 -9.53
N ASN A 53 -3.90 -3.71 -8.46
CA ASN A 53 -3.00 -4.67 -7.83
C ASN A 53 -3.75 -5.82 -7.15
N TYR A 54 -4.91 -5.53 -6.56
CA TYR A 54 -5.79 -6.53 -5.94
C TYR A 54 -6.42 -7.39 -7.03
N ILE A 55 -6.93 -6.76 -8.10
CA ILE A 55 -7.47 -7.52 -9.24
C ILE A 55 -6.42 -8.44 -9.88
N LYS A 56 -5.16 -8.01 -9.96
CA LYS A 56 -4.06 -8.87 -10.43
C LYS A 56 -3.81 -10.07 -9.51
N SER A 57 -3.86 -9.89 -8.18
CA SER A 57 -3.69 -11.01 -7.24
C SER A 57 -4.81 -12.02 -7.35
N LEU A 58 -6.03 -11.58 -7.65
CA LEU A 58 -7.17 -12.45 -7.90
C LEU A 58 -7.02 -13.23 -9.21
N LEU A 59 -6.66 -12.54 -10.29
CA LEU A 59 -6.71 -13.10 -11.65
C LEU A 59 -5.59 -14.11 -11.93
N PHE A 60 -4.40 -13.96 -11.35
CA PHE A 60 -3.22 -14.72 -11.78
C PHE A 60 -2.72 -15.69 -10.70
N GLU A 61 -2.43 -16.93 -11.12
CA GLU A 61 -2.07 -18.02 -10.22
C GLU A 61 -0.78 -17.78 -9.40
N ASN A 62 0.20 -17.12 -10.01
CA ASN A 62 1.55 -16.95 -9.47
C ASN A 62 1.82 -15.59 -8.81
N PHE A 63 0.78 -14.86 -8.39
CA PHE A 63 0.95 -13.50 -7.87
C PHE A 63 1.48 -13.44 -6.43
N THR A 64 1.23 -14.46 -5.58
CA THR A 64 1.48 -14.40 -4.12
C THR A 64 2.26 -15.59 -3.51
N SER A 65 2.60 -16.64 -4.26
CA SER A 65 3.19 -17.90 -3.73
C SER A 65 4.51 -17.68 -2.96
N THR A 66 4.79 -18.50 -1.94
CA THR A 66 6.06 -18.48 -1.17
C THR A 66 7.24 -19.06 -1.97
N PRO A 67 8.50 -18.72 -1.62
CA PRO A 67 9.70 -19.04 -2.40
C PRO A 67 10.22 -20.48 -2.17
N GLU A 68 9.36 -21.49 -2.32
CA GLU A 68 9.79 -22.90 -2.16
C GLU A 68 10.53 -23.44 -3.39
N ASP A 69 10.29 -22.88 -4.59
CA ASP A 69 10.88 -23.31 -5.87
C ASP A 69 11.69 -22.19 -6.55
N GLY A 70 12.84 -21.81 -5.99
CA GLY A 70 13.80 -20.87 -6.60
C GLY A 70 15.12 -21.52 -6.96
N ASN A 71 15.91 -20.88 -7.83
CA ASN A 71 17.27 -21.33 -8.15
C ASN A 71 18.13 -21.46 -6.88
N GLU A 72 19.17 -22.30 -6.92
CA GLU A 72 20.15 -22.38 -5.83
C GLU A 72 20.69 -20.98 -5.51
N PRO A 73 20.67 -20.59 -4.24
CA PRO A 73 21.10 -19.25 -3.85
C PRO A 73 22.59 -19.06 -4.09
N ILE A 74 22.96 -17.87 -4.55
CA ILE A 74 24.36 -17.45 -4.64
C ILE A 74 24.93 -17.44 -3.22
N SER A 75 26.10 -18.05 -3.03
CA SER A 75 26.75 -18.07 -1.70
C SER A 75 27.10 -16.66 -1.25
N ASN A 76 27.11 -16.43 0.06
CA ASN A 76 27.46 -15.13 0.62
C ASN A 76 28.87 -14.66 0.20
N GLU A 77 29.82 -15.59 0.14
CA GLU A 77 31.19 -15.33 -0.30
C GLU A 77 31.24 -14.83 -1.76
N GLU A 78 30.41 -15.40 -2.64
CA GLU A 78 30.31 -14.97 -4.02
C GLU A 78 29.61 -13.61 -4.15
N LEU A 79 28.58 -13.34 -3.35
CA LEU A 79 27.92 -12.01 -3.32
C LEU A 79 28.88 -10.91 -2.88
N ILE A 80 29.66 -11.15 -1.82
CA ILE A 80 30.69 -10.22 -1.35
C ILE A 80 31.71 -9.94 -2.46
N SER A 81 32.20 -10.99 -3.13
CA SER A 81 33.14 -10.85 -4.25
C SER A 81 32.56 -10.04 -5.42
N ARG A 82 31.27 -10.25 -5.76
CA ARG A 82 30.59 -9.46 -6.80
C ARG A 82 30.40 -8.00 -6.39
N ILE A 83 30.11 -7.72 -5.12
CA ILE A 83 30.00 -6.36 -4.58
C ILE A 83 31.35 -5.65 -4.69
N GLU A 84 32.42 -6.27 -4.19
CA GLU A 84 33.79 -5.73 -4.25
C GLU A 84 34.23 -5.46 -5.69
N THR A 85 33.91 -6.37 -6.61
CA THR A 85 34.21 -6.20 -8.04
C THR A 85 33.43 -5.03 -8.63
N ALA A 86 32.12 -4.96 -8.39
CA ALA A 86 31.24 -3.92 -8.93
C ALA A 86 31.51 -2.52 -8.35
N THR A 87 32.09 -2.42 -7.16
CA THR A 87 32.53 -1.16 -6.56
C THR A 87 33.93 -0.75 -7.05
N ALA A 88 34.84 -1.71 -7.27
CA ALA A 88 36.20 -1.43 -7.73
C ALA A 88 36.28 -0.85 -9.16
N TYR A 89 35.39 -1.26 -10.08
CA TYR A 89 35.39 -0.79 -11.47
C TYR A 89 34.89 0.66 -11.67
N GLN A 90 34.32 1.31 -10.65
CA GLN A 90 33.76 2.67 -10.75
C GLN A 90 34.61 3.76 -10.05
N ASN A 91 35.88 3.48 -9.76
CA ASN A 91 36.82 4.43 -9.17
C ASN A 91 37.26 5.54 -10.16
N THR A 92 36.34 6.39 -10.60
CA THR A 92 36.68 7.68 -11.24
C THR A 92 36.05 8.91 -10.60
N ASP A 93 35.22 8.78 -9.56
CA ASP A 93 34.81 9.93 -8.74
C ASP A 93 34.76 9.53 -7.27
N GLN A 94 35.28 10.40 -6.40
CA GLN A 94 35.25 10.26 -4.94
C GLN A 94 33.79 10.18 -4.47
N ASP A 95 33.30 9.02 -4.03
CA ASP A 95 31.97 8.93 -3.43
C ASP A 95 31.93 7.84 -2.36
N GLU A 96 31.38 8.19 -1.19
CA GLU A 96 31.06 7.36 -0.01
C GLU A 96 30.13 6.15 -0.32
N SER A 97 29.86 5.86 -1.59
CA SER A 97 28.86 4.88 -2.05
C SER A 97 29.31 3.42 -1.95
N SER A 98 30.60 3.12 -2.05
CA SER A 98 31.13 1.74 -2.01
C SER A 98 30.94 1.10 -0.64
N ASP A 99 31.36 1.81 0.42
CA ASP A 99 31.20 1.36 1.81
C ASP A 99 29.72 1.16 2.16
N ASN A 100 28.85 1.99 1.59
CA ASN A 100 27.42 1.92 1.85
C ASN A 100 26.76 0.68 1.22
N VAL A 101 27.23 0.17 0.07
CA VAL A 101 26.68 -1.07 -0.53
C VAL A 101 27.06 -2.29 0.30
N SER A 102 28.32 -2.41 0.73
CA SER A 102 28.77 -3.55 1.56
C SER A 102 28.10 -3.55 2.94
N LYS A 103 28.00 -2.38 3.60
CA LYS A 103 27.27 -2.24 4.87
C LYS A 103 25.79 -2.61 4.72
N LEU A 104 25.17 -2.20 3.62
CA LEU A 104 23.78 -2.52 3.32
C LEU A 104 23.55 -4.02 3.10
N HIS A 105 24.43 -4.67 2.34
CA HIS A 105 24.41 -6.12 2.15
C HIS A 105 24.57 -6.86 3.48
N GLN A 106 25.56 -6.48 4.29
CA GLN A 106 25.81 -7.10 5.59
C GLN A 106 24.59 -6.96 6.52
N TYR A 107 24.00 -5.77 6.61
CA TYR A 107 22.79 -5.54 7.41
C TYR A 107 21.63 -6.43 6.95
N LEU A 108 21.34 -6.47 5.64
CA LEU A 108 20.24 -7.26 5.10
C LEU A 108 20.48 -8.77 5.25
N TYR A 109 21.73 -9.23 5.11
CA TYR A 109 22.12 -10.61 5.31
C TYR A 109 21.93 -11.02 6.77
N GLU A 110 22.50 -10.29 7.74
CA GLU A 110 22.34 -10.58 9.17
C GLU A 110 20.87 -10.57 9.59
N LYS A 111 20.09 -9.61 9.10
CA LYS A 111 18.68 -9.42 9.49
C LYS A 111 17.72 -10.47 8.93
N TYR A 112 17.90 -10.87 7.68
CA TYR A 112 16.90 -11.68 6.96
C TYR A 112 17.39 -13.07 6.54
N TRP A 113 18.70 -13.27 6.41
CA TRP A 113 19.30 -14.52 5.93
C TRP A 113 20.07 -15.25 7.06
N GLY A 114 20.73 -14.52 7.95
CA GLY A 114 21.67 -15.04 8.95
C GLY A 114 21.10 -15.26 10.35
N CYS A 115 19.81 -15.01 10.61
CA CYS A 115 19.21 -15.17 11.93
C CYS A 115 18.48 -16.51 12.09
N GLU A 116 18.84 -17.25 13.14
CA GLU A 116 17.97 -18.29 13.70
C GLU A 116 16.67 -17.65 14.22
N VAL A 117 15.55 -18.34 14.00
CA VAL A 117 14.19 -17.90 14.33
C VAL A 117 14.08 -17.60 15.84
N GLY A 118 14.12 -16.33 16.25
CA GLY A 118 13.97 -15.98 17.67
C GLY A 118 14.11 -14.53 18.12
N ASP A 119 14.88 -13.66 17.43
CA ASP A 119 15.22 -12.32 17.95
C ASP A 119 14.76 -11.18 17.02
N HIS A 120 13.46 -10.93 16.92
CA HIS A 120 12.97 -9.66 16.38
C HIS A 120 12.92 -8.61 17.49
N LYS A 121 14.00 -7.84 17.64
CA LYS A 121 14.02 -6.63 18.49
C LYS A 121 13.43 -5.44 17.73
N ASP A 122 12.48 -4.75 18.37
CA ASP A 122 11.95 -3.41 18.09
C ASP A 122 11.86 -2.94 16.62
N GLU A 123 10.71 -3.19 15.98
CA GLU A 123 10.38 -2.73 14.61
C GLU A 123 10.49 -1.21 14.39
N ALA A 124 10.41 -0.40 15.44
CA ALA A 124 10.51 1.06 15.35
C ALA A 124 11.94 1.56 15.16
N LYS A 125 12.93 0.89 15.77
CA LYS A 125 14.36 1.22 15.64
C LYS A 125 14.88 0.79 14.27
N ASP A 126 14.42 -0.38 13.83
CA ASP A 126 14.66 -0.93 12.50
C ASP A 126 14.29 0.03 11.37
N LYS A 127 13.17 0.75 11.46
CA LYS A 127 12.75 1.70 10.42
C LYS A 127 13.62 2.94 10.31
N GLN A 128 14.27 3.36 11.39
CA GLN A 128 15.15 4.52 11.41
C GLN A 128 16.52 4.14 10.83
N ASP A 129 17.09 3.01 11.26
CA ASP A 129 18.34 2.46 10.71
C ASP A 129 18.18 2.11 9.22
N GLU A 130 17.00 1.61 8.80
CA GLU A 130 16.64 1.38 7.39
C GLU A 130 16.43 2.67 6.57
N LYS A 131 16.27 3.84 7.20
CA LYS A 131 16.17 5.10 6.46
C LYS A 131 17.54 5.76 6.28
N ASP A 132 18.42 5.56 7.24
CA ASP A 132 19.75 6.17 7.29
C ASP A 132 20.80 5.37 6.48
N LEU A 133 20.68 4.04 6.37
CA LEU A 133 21.55 3.21 5.51
C LEU A 133 21.17 3.23 4.02
N PHE A 134 19.90 3.47 3.70
CA PHE A 134 19.36 3.27 2.36
C PHE A 134 19.46 4.53 1.52
N SER A 135 20.66 4.78 0.98
CA SER A 135 20.78 5.73 -0.13
C SER A 135 20.17 5.13 -1.41
N SER A 136 19.49 5.96 -2.21
CA SER A 136 18.83 5.54 -3.46
C SER A 136 19.82 4.83 -4.41
N LYS A 137 21.06 5.35 -4.49
CA LYS A 137 22.12 4.80 -5.35
C LYS A 137 22.66 3.47 -4.85
N ALA A 138 22.96 3.34 -3.55
CA ALA A 138 23.51 2.09 -3.00
C ALA A 138 22.49 0.94 -3.09
N SER A 139 21.21 1.24 -2.83
CA SER A 139 20.13 0.25 -2.90
C SER A 139 19.95 -0.28 -4.33
N TYR A 140 19.98 0.60 -5.32
CA TYR A 140 19.86 0.19 -6.72
C TYR A 140 21.08 -0.64 -7.18
N LYS A 141 22.29 -0.23 -6.80
CA LYS A 141 23.53 -0.95 -7.12
C LYS A 141 23.57 -2.34 -6.47
N LEU A 142 23.11 -2.45 -5.22
CA LEU A 142 22.99 -3.75 -4.58
C LEU A 142 21.99 -4.63 -5.33
N LEU A 143 20.83 -4.09 -5.72
CA LEU A 143 19.82 -4.82 -6.48
C LEU A 143 20.36 -5.28 -7.84
N SER A 144 21.17 -4.48 -8.52
CA SER A 144 21.77 -4.86 -9.81
C SER A 144 22.75 -6.03 -9.71
N ILE A 145 23.29 -6.28 -8.51
CA ILE A 145 24.23 -7.36 -8.24
C ILE A 145 23.48 -8.64 -7.84
N VAL A 146 22.48 -8.53 -6.95
CA VAL A 146 21.73 -9.69 -6.45
C VAL A 146 20.67 -10.17 -7.44
N ASP A 147 20.01 -9.27 -8.16
CA ASP A 147 18.95 -9.56 -9.12
C ASP A 147 19.02 -8.58 -10.32
N PRO A 148 19.92 -8.86 -11.29
CA PRO A 148 20.05 -8.05 -12.50
C PRO A 148 18.76 -8.01 -13.33
N GLU A 149 17.96 -9.08 -13.31
CA GLU A 149 16.71 -9.15 -14.04
C GLU A 149 15.69 -8.16 -13.46
N MET A 150 15.45 -8.14 -12.14
CA MET A 150 14.53 -7.17 -11.53
C MET A 150 14.98 -5.73 -11.71
N THR A 151 16.28 -5.48 -11.65
CA THR A 151 16.87 -4.15 -11.89
C THR A 151 16.44 -3.57 -13.23
N SER A 152 16.33 -4.38 -14.29
CA SER A 152 15.91 -3.90 -15.61
C SER A 152 14.46 -3.37 -15.68
N TYR A 153 13.61 -3.73 -14.72
CA TYR A 153 12.18 -3.33 -14.68
C TYR A 153 11.89 -2.25 -13.65
N VAL A 154 12.76 -2.06 -12.67
CA VAL A 154 12.56 -1.09 -11.59
C VAL A 154 13.37 0.17 -11.90
N PRO A 155 12.74 1.35 -12.03
CA PRO A 155 13.48 2.59 -12.20
C PRO A 155 14.38 2.87 -10.99
N GLU A 156 15.59 3.39 -11.21
CA GLU A 156 16.57 3.73 -10.17
C GLU A 156 16.01 4.68 -9.08
N LYS A 157 14.98 5.46 -9.41
CA LYS A 157 14.34 6.41 -8.48
C LYS A 157 13.25 5.80 -7.61
N ASP A 158 12.80 4.57 -7.89
CA ASP A 158 11.70 3.93 -7.15
C ASP A 158 12.22 3.15 -5.93
N ASN A 159 12.67 3.91 -4.92
CA ASN A 159 13.27 3.35 -3.69
C ASN A 159 12.38 2.32 -3.00
N ARG A 160 11.05 2.50 -3.03
CA ARG A 160 10.11 1.57 -2.40
C ARG A 160 10.13 0.20 -3.10
N ARG A 161 10.13 0.18 -4.44
CA ARG A 161 10.21 -1.08 -5.20
C ARG A 161 11.58 -1.73 -5.08
N ILE A 162 12.65 -0.95 -5.12
CA ILE A 162 14.01 -1.45 -4.93
C ILE A 162 14.13 -2.11 -3.56
N PHE A 163 13.69 -1.42 -2.50
CA PHE A 163 13.70 -1.93 -1.14
C PHE A 163 12.90 -3.21 -0.98
N ASN A 164 11.67 -3.24 -1.50
CA ASN A 164 10.84 -4.43 -1.42
C ASN A 164 11.42 -5.62 -2.19
N ALA A 165 12.10 -5.38 -3.32
CA ALA A 165 12.78 -6.41 -4.09
C ALA A 165 13.99 -6.98 -3.31
N LEU A 166 14.83 -6.12 -2.74
CA LEU A 166 15.93 -6.52 -1.86
C LEU A 166 15.42 -7.31 -0.66
N ARG A 167 14.44 -6.77 0.08
CA ARG A 167 13.85 -7.45 1.24
C ARG A 167 13.30 -8.83 0.88
N LYS A 168 12.69 -8.96 -0.30
CA LYS A 168 12.20 -10.25 -0.81
C LYS A 168 13.34 -11.22 -1.08
N TYR A 169 14.41 -10.79 -1.75
CA TYR A 169 15.60 -11.60 -2.04
C TYR A 169 16.26 -12.16 -0.77
N TYR A 170 16.50 -11.30 0.24
CA TYR A 170 17.16 -11.76 1.47
C TYR A 170 16.24 -12.62 2.34
N LYS A 171 14.94 -12.32 2.41
CA LYS A 171 13.97 -13.17 3.13
C LYS A 171 13.77 -14.53 2.50
N SER A 172 14.02 -14.67 1.20
CA SER A 172 13.95 -15.95 0.50
C SER A 172 15.25 -16.73 0.56
N GLU A 173 16.22 -16.30 1.37
CA GLU A 173 17.57 -16.87 1.42
C GLU A 173 18.15 -16.99 0.00
N GLY A 174 17.93 -15.97 -0.84
CA GLY A 174 18.48 -15.84 -2.19
C GLY A 174 17.93 -16.83 -3.20
N LYS A 175 16.91 -17.58 -2.82
CA LYS A 175 16.04 -18.27 -3.77
C LYS A 175 15.27 -17.20 -4.52
N ILE A 176 15.75 -16.83 -5.70
CA ILE A 176 15.00 -16.01 -6.64
C ILE A 176 13.98 -16.93 -7.31
N LYS A 177 12.70 -16.57 -7.19
CA LYS A 177 11.60 -17.34 -7.76
C LYS A 177 11.78 -17.51 -9.27
N GLU A 178 11.71 -18.74 -9.75
CA GLU A 178 11.44 -19.00 -11.16
C GLU A 178 10.08 -18.42 -11.59
N SER A 179 9.13 -18.26 -10.66
CA SER A 179 7.79 -17.71 -10.89
C SER A 179 7.71 -16.18 -11.00
N ASP A 180 8.62 -15.39 -10.43
CA ASP A 180 8.69 -13.94 -10.71
C ASP A 180 9.18 -13.69 -12.15
N ILE A 181 10.05 -14.58 -12.62
CA ILE A 181 10.60 -14.63 -13.97
C ILE A 181 9.55 -15.21 -14.95
N LYS A 182 8.84 -16.29 -14.57
CA LYS A 182 7.83 -17.00 -15.39
C LYS A 182 6.42 -16.42 -15.35
N PHE A 183 6.04 -15.58 -14.37
CA PHE A 183 4.81 -14.76 -14.46
C PHE A 183 4.79 -13.98 -15.77
N ARG A 184 5.98 -13.64 -16.28
CA ARG A 184 6.19 -12.86 -17.49
C ARG A 184 6.12 -13.69 -18.78
N GLN A 185 6.12 -15.03 -18.69
CA GLN A 185 6.12 -15.93 -19.86
C GLN A 185 4.90 -16.88 -19.94
N ASN A 186 4.24 -17.20 -18.81
CA ASN A 186 3.05 -18.03 -18.77
C ASN A 186 1.98 -17.43 -17.85
N ILE A 187 1.26 -16.44 -18.38
CA ILE A 187 0.12 -15.83 -17.70
C ILE A 187 -1.08 -16.77 -17.84
N ARG A 188 -1.43 -17.48 -16.76
CA ARG A 188 -2.68 -18.24 -16.66
C ARG A 188 -3.66 -17.53 -15.76
N LEU A 189 -4.89 -17.37 -16.26
CA LEU A 189 -6.00 -16.89 -15.44
C LEU A 189 -6.46 -18.01 -14.52
N ARG A 190 -6.61 -17.70 -13.24
CA ARG A 190 -7.09 -18.63 -12.21
C ARG A 190 -8.53 -19.06 -12.43
N PHE A 191 -9.34 -18.15 -12.98
CA PHE A 191 -10.75 -18.36 -13.27
C PHE A 191 -11.05 -18.11 -14.76
N PRO A 192 -12.09 -18.74 -15.32
CA PRO A 192 -12.64 -18.34 -16.61
C PRO A 192 -13.30 -16.95 -16.49
N SER A 193 -12.50 -15.90 -16.57
CA SER A 193 -12.92 -14.52 -16.27
C SER A 193 -13.25 -13.71 -17.52
N LEU A 194 -14.32 -12.91 -17.45
CA LEU A 194 -14.60 -11.82 -18.38
C LEU A 194 -14.14 -10.50 -17.77
N ILE A 195 -13.21 -9.80 -18.43
CA ILE A 195 -12.67 -8.52 -17.95
C ILE A 195 -13.31 -7.38 -18.73
N ILE A 196 -14.05 -6.52 -18.01
CA ILE A 196 -14.68 -5.33 -18.58
C ILE A 196 -13.92 -4.09 -18.07
N ARG A 197 -13.27 -3.36 -18.98
CA ARG A 197 -12.62 -2.09 -18.65
C ARG A 197 -13.45 -0.92 -19.14
N LEU A 198 -13.99 -0.14 -18.21
CA LEU A 198 -14.62 1.13 -18.54
C LEU A 198 -13.54 2.16 -18.86
N LYS A 199 -13.66 2.82 -20.01
CA LYS A 199 -12.77 3.90 -20.44
C LYS A 199 -13.59 5.15 -20.69
N ALA A 200 -13.09 6.29 -20.24
CA ALA A 200 -13.61 7.61 -20.56
C ALA A 200 -12.50 8.44 -21.21
N ASP A 201 -12.90 9.48 -21.94
CA ASP A 201 -11.98 10.52 -22.37
C ASP A 201 -11.41 11.26 -21.14
N GLN A 202 -10.13 11.65 -21.20
CA GLN A 202 -9.44 12.24 -20.05
C GLN A 202 -10.03 13.59 -19.63
N GLU A 203 -10.44 14.42 -20.58
CA GLU A 203 -11.00 15.74 -20.29
C GLU A 203 -12.35 15.60 -19.59
N ILE A 204 -13.21 14.75 -20.14
CA ILE A 204 -14.53 14.42 -19.55
C ILE A 204 -14.36 13.79 -18.16
N LEU A 205 -13.39 12.89 -18.00
CA LEU A 205 -13.11 12.24 -16.73
C LEU A 205 -12.69 13.26 -15.67
N ASN A 206 -11.77 14.18 -16.01
CA ASN A 206 -11.32 15.22 -15.09
C ASN A 206 -12.47 16.12 -14.65
N GLN A 207 -13.32 16.56 -15.58
CA GLN A 207 -14.50 17.38 -15.27
C GLN A 207 -15.46 16.64 -14.31
N ARG A 208 -15.71 15.35 -14.54
CA ARG A 208 -16.55 14.52 -13.67
C ARG A 208 -15.93 14.35 -12.29
N ILE A 209 -14.62 14.14 -12.20
CA ILE A 209 -13.91 14.01 -10.93
C ILE A 209 -14.04 15.30 -10.12
N SER A 210 -13.78 16.46 -10.73
CA SER A 210 -13.93 17.76 -10.05
C SER A 210 -15.35 17.94 -9.50
N LYS A 211 -16.37 17.75 -10.35
CA LYS A 211 -17.77 17.87 -9.91
C LYS A 211 -18.12 16.87 -8.81
N ARG A 212 -17.60 15.64 -8.88
CA ARG A 212 -17.81 14.62 -7.84
C ARG A 212 -17.15 15.01 -6.53
N ILE A 213 -15.98 15.65 -6.55
CA ILE A 213 -15.31 16.13 -5.33
C ILE A 213 -16.17 17.19 -4.65
N ASP A 214 -16.68 18.18 -5.38
CA ASP A 214 -17.56 19.20 -4.82
C ASP A 214 -18.81 18.57 -4.19
N GLN A 215 -19.43 17.62 -4.92
CA GLN A 215 -20.57 16.87 -4.42
C GLN A 215 -20.21 16.07 -3.15
N MET A 216 -19.07 15.39 -3.12
CA MET A 216 -18.63 14.59 -1.98
C MET A 216 -18.39 15.44 -0.73
N LEU A 217 -17.83 16.64 -0.89
CA LEU A 217 -17.51 17.51 0.23
C LEU A 217 -18.74 18.23 0.78
N PHE A 218 -19.65 18.65 -0.09
CA PHE A 218 -20.72 19.58 0.28
C PHE A 218 -22.13 19.00 0.25
N ASN A 219 -22.37 17.90 -0.47
CA ASN A 219 -23.70 17.30 -0.46
C ASN A 219 -24.01 16.71 0.91
N LYS A 220 -25.23 16.96 1.36
CA LYS A 220 -25.78 16.41 2.59
C LYS A 220 -26.27 14.99 2.35
N GLU A 221 -25.81 14.08 3.18
CA GLU A 221 -26.33 12.71 3.26
C GLU A 221 -27.00 12.51 4.61
N LEU A 222 -28.17 11.86 4.62
CA LEU A 222 -28.90 11.53 5.84
C LEU A 222 -28.36 10.20 6.40
N LYS A 223 -27.79 10.24 7.60
CA LYS A 223 -27.37 9.07 8.37
C LYS A 223 -28.58 8.30 8.91
N SER A 224 -28.36 7.03 9.26
CA SER A 224 -29.42 6.12 9.74
C SER A 224 -30.02 6.54 11.08
N ASP A 225 -29.29 7.35 11.86
CA ASP A 225 -29.70 7.92 13.14
C ASP A 225 -30.52 9.22 13.00
N GLY A 226 -30.77 9.68 11.78
CA GLY A 226 -31.51 10.90 11.48
C GLY A 226 -30.65 12.18 11.44
N THR A 227 -29.32 12.07 11.62
CA THR A 227 -28.40 13.21 11.48
C THR A 227 -27.96 13.41 10.03
N TYR A 228 -27.52 14.62 9.69
CA TYR A 228 -26.91 14.88 8.38
C TYR A 228 -25.39 14.80 8.46
N THR A 229 -24.77 14.37 7.37
CA THR A 229 -23.32 14.36 7.22
C THR A 229 -22.92 14.80 5.82
N ASN A 230 -21.64 15.09 5.65
CA ASN A 230 -21.01 15.35 4.36
C ASN A 230 -19.53 14.93 4.46
N GLY A 231 -18.79 15.00 3.34
CA GLY A 231 -17.38 14.60 3.32
C GLY A 231 -16.50 15.39 4.31
N ILE A 232 -16.80 16.66 4.57
CA ILE A 232 -16.05 17.46 5.55
C ILE A 232 -16.25 16.92 6.97
N CYS A 233 -17.48 16.59 7.34
CA CYS A 233 -17.81 16.01 8.63
C CYS A 233 -17.14 14.64 8.79
N GLU A 234 -17.19 13.78 7.77
CA GLU A 234 -16.53 12.46 7.81
C GLU A 234 -15.01 12.58 7.99
N ILE A 235 -14.36 13.47 7.24
CA ILE A 235 -12.92 13.72 7.37
C ILE A 235 -12.58 14.18 8.79
N TYR A 236 -13.38 15.09 9.35
CA TYR A 236 -13.21 15.58 10.71
C TYR A 236 -13.42 14.47 11.76
N GLU A 237 -14.47 13.67 11.63
CA GLU A 237 -14.77 12.53 12.51
C GLU A 237 -13.60 11.52 12.53
N ILE A 238 -13.06 11.19 11.36
CA ILE A 238 -11.89 10.31 11.24
C ILE A 238 -10.68 10.92 11.94
N PHE A 239 -10.36 12.19 11.68
CA PHE A 239 -9.22 12.84 12.33
C PHE A 239 -9.37 12.93 13.84
N GLU A 240 -10.56 13.20 14.36
CA GLU A 240 -10.84 13.18 15.80
C GLU A 240 -10.64 11.78 16.41
N LEU A 241 -11.08 10.73 15.71
CA LEU A 241 -10.88 9.35 16.17
C LEU A 241 -9.40 9.00 16.29
N PHE A 242 -8.60 9.33 15.27
CA PHE A 242 -7.16 9.07 15.31
C PHE A 242 -6.42 10.00 16.29
N SER A 243 -6.84 11.26 16.44
CA SER A 243 -6.21 12.21 17.37
C SER A 243 -6.48 11.87 18.84
N LYS A 244 -7.58 11.19 19.16
CA LYS A 244 -7.85 10.68 20.51
C LYS A 244 -6.96 9.49 20.89
N ASN A 245 -6.56 8.70 19.89
CA ASN A 245 -5.72 7.52 20.09
C ASN A 245 -4.21 7.83 19.98
N SER A 246 -3.85 9.02 19.47
CA SER A 246 -2.48 9.48 19.30
C SER A 246 -2.13 10.61 20.28
N SER A 247 -0.88 10.65 20.74
CA SER A 247 -0.40 11.71 21.64
C SER A 247 -0.25 13.06 20.95
N SER A 248 -0.05 13.07 19.63
CA SER A 248 0.09 14.27 18.79
C SER A 248 -0.42 14.05 17.36
N LEU A 249 -0.81 15.15 16.69
CA LEU A 249 -1.17 15.16 15.27
C LEU A 249 -0.01 14.73 14.35
N ASN A 250 1.22 14.95 14.80
CA ASN A 250 2.42 14.54 14.05
C ASN A 250 2.64 13.03 14.09
N ASP A 251 1.93 12.29 14.94
CA ASP A 251 2.06 10.84 15.08
C ASP A 251 1.14 10.08 14.11
N LEU A 252 0.35 10.77 13.28
CA LEU A 252 -0.52 10.16 12.30
C LEU A 252 0.28 9.53 11.15
N ASP A 253 0.20 8.20 11.03
CA ASP A 253 0.87 7.44 9.97
C ASP A 253 0.00 7.34 8.71
N PHE A 254 0.22 8.27 7.76
CA PHE A 254 -0.44 8.26 6.44
C PHE A 254 0.10 7.19 5.48
N SER A 255 1.06 6.36 5.90
CA SER A 255 1.58 5.25 5.10
C SER A 255 0.83 3.92 5.31
N LYS A 256 -0.14 3.90 6.24
CA LYS A 256 -0.90 2.71 6.62
C LYS A 256 -2.41 2.94 6.71
N GLY A 257 -3.17 1.84 6.67
CA GLY A 257 -4.61 1.82 6.90
C GLY A 257 -5.42 2.78 6.01
N ILE A 258 -6.53 3.27 6.57
CA ILE A 258 -7.48 4.16 5.89
C ILE A 258 -6.87 5.51 5.48
N LEU A 259 -5.88 6.01 6.24
CA LEU A 259 -5.26 7.33 6.03
C LEU A 259 -4.43 7.42 4.74
N GLN A 260 -4.10 6.28 4.11
CA GLN A 260 -3.52 6.24 2.77
C GLN A 260 -4.50 6.68 1.67
N SER A 261 -5.80 6.68 1.96
CA SER A 261 -6.82 7.05 0.98
C SER A 261 -6.69 8.51 0.57
N VAL A 262 -6.94 8.77 -0.71
CA VAL A 262 -6.89 10.14 -1.27
C VAL A 262 -7.99 10.98 -0.59
N GLY A 263 -7.60 12.11 -0.01
CA GLY A 263 -8.50 13.02 0.69
C GLY A 263 -8.17 13.21 2.17
N TYR A 264 -7.47 12.30 2.85
CA TYR A 264 -7.13 12.52 4.26
C TYR A 264 -5.91 13.43 4.40
N LYS A 265 -4.75 13.00 3.87
CA LYS A 265 -3.50 13.78 3.98
C LYS A 265 -3.63 15.21 3.44
N GLU A 266 -4.44 15.41 2.39
CA GLU A 266 -4.68 16.73 1.79
C GLU A 266 -5.47 17.67 2.72
N PHE A 267 -6.30 17.11 3.62
CA PHE A 267 -7.13 17.86 4.56
C PHE A 267 -6.50 18.00 5.95
N LEU A 268 -5.31 17.44 6.18
CA LEU A 268 -4.59 17.63 7.44
C LEU A 268 -4.34 19.11 7.78
N PRO A 269 -3.92 20.00 6.85
CA PRO A 269 -3.78 21.43 7.14
C PRO A 269 -5.09 22.10 7.55
N PHE A 270 -6.20 21.68 6.95
CA PHE A 270 -7.54 22.17 7.30
C PHE A 270 -7.93 21.72 8.71
N TYR A 271 -7.69 20.46 9.07
CA TYR A 271 -7.94 19.97 10.43
C TYR A 271 -7.08 20.69 11.48
N SER A 272 -5.79 20.90 11.21
CA SER A 272 -4.91 21.68 12.08
C SER A 272 -5.39 23.13 12.27
N TYR A 273 -5.93 23.75 11.21
CA TYR A 273 -6.53 25.07 11.29
C TYR A 273 -7.77 25.11 12.19
N LEU A 274 -8.65 24.11 12.08
CA LEU A 274 -9.84 23.98 12.95
C LEU A 274 -9.47 23.81 14.43
N LEU A 275 -8.39 23.08 14.73
CA LEU A 275 -7.92 22.92 16.11
C LEU A 275 -7.40 24.23 16.71
N ALA A 276 -6.82 25.10 15.89
CA ALA A 276 -6.36 26.42 16.32
C ALA A 276 -7.49 27.46 16.47
N HIS A 277 -8.67 27.23 15.87
CA HIS A 277 -9.78 28.18 15.84
C HIS A 277 -11.08 27.50 16.28
N SER A 278 -11.35 27.54 17.59
CA SER A 278 -12.50 26.85 18.22
C SER A 278 -13.87 27.26 17.65
N GLU A 279 -13.99 28.49 17.17
CA GLU A 279 -15.21 29.01 16.53
C GLU A 279 -15.63 28.21 15.28
N TYR A 280 -14.69 27.80 14.43
CA TYR A 280 -14.98 27.01 13.22
C TYR A 280 -15.14 25.51 13.55
N ARG A 281 -14.54 25.05 14.64
CA ARG A 281 -14.71 23.68 15.13
C ARG A 281 -16.17 23.40 15.49
N GLU A 282 -16.82 24.33 16.17
CA GLU A 282 -18.24 24.22 16.52
C GLU A 282 -19.14 24.20 15.27
N ILE A 283 -18.79 24.95 14.22
CA ILE A 283 -19.55 24.96 12.96
C ILE A 283 -19.50 23.58 12.30
N VAL A 284 -18.31 22.98 12.17
CA VAL A 284 -18.17 21.64 11.57
C VAL A 284 -18.89 20.56 12.40
N GLN A 285 -18.83 20.67 13.73
CA GLN A 285 -19.56 19.76 14.62
C GLN A 285 -21.09 19.92 14.52
N LYS A 286 -21.59 21.16 14.38
CA LYS A 286 -23.01 21.44 14.14
C LYS A 286 -23.46 20.99 12.76
N CYS A 287 -22.62 21.09 11.74
CA CYS A 287 -22.89 20.51 10.43
C CYS A 287 -23.17 19.00 10.53
N GLY A 288 -22.39 18.26 11.33
CA GLY A 288 -22.59 16.81 11.51
C GLY A 288 -23.73 16.39 12.47
N SER A 289 -24.33 17.31 13.22
CA SER A 289 -25.29 17.01 14.29
C SER A 289 -26.60 17.82 14.24
N GLY A 290 -26.66 18.82 13.36
CA GLY A 290 -27.75 19.79 13.28
C GLY A 290 -28.92 19.33 12.43
N SER A 291 -30.08 19.93 12.72
CA SER A 291 -31.28 19.83 11.89
C SER A 291 -31.09 20.62 10.58
N GLN A 292 -32.00 20.47 9.61
CA GLN A 292 -31.88 21.07 8.27
C GLN A 292 -31.62 22.60 8.29
N GLU A 293 -32.04 23.30 9.34
CA GLU A 293 -31.91 24.75 9.52
C GLU A 293 -30.51 25.21 10.00
N ASP A 294 -29.75 24.38 10.71
CA ASP A 294 -28.46 24.78 11.32
C ASP A 294 -27.28 24.84 10.32
N PHE A 295 -27.51 24.40 9.08
CA PHE A 295 -26.46 24.15 8.09
C PHE A 295 -26.47 25.21 6.96
N GLU A 296 -27.46 26.09 6.90
CA GLU A 296 -27.54 27.17 5.88
C GLU A 296 -26.89 28.49 6.33
N ALA A 297 -26.46 28.59 7.58
CA ALA A 297 -25.78 29.76 8.17
C ALA A 297 -24.25 29.62 8.14
#